data_AF-A0A9D8L5V0-F1
#
_entry.id   AF-A0A9D8L5V0-F1
#
_cell.length_a   1.000
_cell.length_b   1.000
_cell.length_c   1.000
_cell.angle_alpha   90.00
_cell.angle_beta   90.00
_cell.angle_gamma   90.00
#
_symmetry.space_group_name_H-M   'P 1'
#
loop_
_entity.id
_entity.type
_entity.pdbx_description
1 polymer ?
#
loop_
_entity_poly.entity_id
_entity_poly.type
_entity_poly.pdbx_seq_one_letter_code
_entity_poly.pdbx_strand_id
1 'polypeptide(L)' 'MDWTMFGGGTKAADLDRATLDAISKSQAIIEFSLDGTVIAANSNFLSLRGYELS' A
#
# COMPACT_ATOMS: atom_id res chain seq x y z
N MET A 1 -32.51 15.72 -14.58
CA MET A 1 -31.48 14.69 -14.73
C MET A 1 -30.37 15.03 -13.76
N ASP A 2 -30.03 14.11 -12.86
CA ASP A 2 -29.13 14.35 -11.73
C ASP A 2 -27.74 13.76 -12.02
N TRP A 3 -26.70 14.43 -11.52
CA TRP A 3 -25.28 14.14 -11.75
C TRP A 3 -24.86 12.72 -11.31
N THR A 4 -25.65 12.10 -10.43
CA THR A 4 -25.42 10.77 -9.84
C THR A 4 -25.46 9.60 -10.83
N MET A 5 -26.01 9.76 -12.04
CA MET A 5 -26.07 8.69 -13.05
C MET A 5 -24.79 8.51 -13.90
N PHE A 6 -23.85 9.47 -13.87
CA PHE A 6 -22.65 9.45 -14.74
C PHE A 6 -21.40 8.85 -14.08
N GLY A 7 -21.57 7.96 -13.11
CA GLY A 7 -20.45 7.17 -12.57
C GLY A 7 -19.53 7.95 -11.64
N GLY A 8 -20.11 8.64 -10.65
CA GLY A 8 -19.38 9.18 -9.50
C GLY A 8 -18.87 8.07 -8.56
N GLY A 9 -18.03 7.16 -9.07
CA GLY A 9 -17.24 6.26 -8.24
C GLY A 9 -16.31 7.09 -7.35
N THR A 10 -16.24 6.72 -6.07
CA THR A 10 -15.61 7.47 -4.97
C THR A 10 -14.11 7.71 -5.20
N LYS A 11 -13.77 8.80 -5.89
CA LYS A 11 -12.38 9.26 -6.16
C LYS A 11 -11.46 9.32 -4.94
N ALA A 12 -12.02 9.43 -3.73
CA ALA A 12 -11.25 9.48 -2.49
C ALA A 12 -10.50 8.17 -2.19
N ALA A 13 -11.16 7.01 -2.35
CA ALA A 13 -10.54 5.72 -2.03
C ALA A 13 -9.43 5.32 -3.02
N ASP A 14 -9.53 5.77 -4.27
CA ASP A 14 -8.52 5.52 -5.30
C ASP A 14 -7.26 6.38 -5.08
N LEU A 15 -7.43 7.60 -4.57
CA LEU A 15 -6.32 8.50 -4.25
C LEU A 15 -5.46 7.95 -3.11
N ASP A 16 -6.10 7.44 -2.06
CA ASP A 16 -5.40 6.86 -0.90
C ASP A 16 -4.54 5.65 -1.29
N ARG A 17 -5.08 4.77 -2.15
CA ARG A 17 -4.32 3.63 -2.70
C ARG A 17 -3.14 4.08 -3.56
N ALA A 18 -3.35 5.05 -4.44
CA ALA A 18 -2.29 5.56 -5.30
C ALA A 18 -1.15 6.20 -4.48
N THR A 19 -1.47 6.91 -3.40
CA THR A 19 -0.47 7.48 -2.48
C THR A 19 0.30 6.38 -1.74
N LEU A 20 -0.39 5.38 -1.19
CA LEU A 20 0.25 4.25 -0.52
C LEU A 20 1.17 3.47 -1.46
N ASP A 21 0.75 3.23 -2.69
CA ASP A 21 1.56 2.58 -3.72
C ASP A 21 2.81 3.39 -4.07
N ALA A 22 2.69 4.72 -4.18
CA ALA A 22 3.82 5.60 -4.47
C ALA A 22 4.85 5.61 -3.32
N ILE A 23 4.37 5.63 -2.08
CA ILE A 23 5.23 5.53 -0.89
C ILE A 23 5.89 4.14 -0.85
N SER A 24 5.13 3.06 -1.06
CA SER A 24 5.64 1.70 -1.06
C SER A 24 6.71 1.48 -2.14
N LYS A 25 6.60 2.13 -3.30
CA LYS A 25 7.60 2.06 -4.37
C LYS A 25 8.91 2.81 -4.08
N SER A 26 8.90 3.78 -3.17
CA SER A 26 10.07 4.63 -2.89
C SER A 26 10.70 4.41 -1.51
N GLN A 27 9.99 3.77 -0.59
CA GLN A 27 10.42 3.56 0.79
C GLN A 27 10.35 2.08 1.18
N ALA A 28 11.14 1.69 2.18
CA ALA A 28 11.05 0.39 2.82
C ALA A 28 9.94 0.41 3.87
N ILE A 29 8.93 -0.44 3.72
CA ILE A 29 7.80 -0.55 4.65
C ILE A 29 7.77 -1.97 5.22
N ILE A 30 7.61 -2.08 6.54
CA ILE A 30 7.42 -3.34 7.26
C ILE A 30 6.31 -3.15 8.30
N GLU A 31 5.47 -4.17 8.43
CA GLU A 31 4.39 -4.24 9.42
C GLU A 31 4.66 -5.40 10.38
N PHE A 32 4.52 -5.12 11.67
CA PHE A 32 4.68 -6.09 12.75
C PHE A 32 3.37 -6.23 13.51
N SER A 33 3.07 -7.45 13.95
CA SER A 33 2.07 -7.68 14.99
C SER A 33 2.57 -7.16 16.33
N LEU A 34 1.63 -7.00 17.28
CA LEU A 34 1.93 -6.53 18.63
C LEU A 34 2.88 -7.45 19.41
N ASP A 35 3.01 -8.71 19.00
CA ASP A 35 3.97 -9.68 19.55
C ASP A 35 5.34 -9.66 18.84
N GLY A 36 5.51 -8.82 17.82
CA GLY A 36 6.76 -8.65 17.07
C GLY A 36 6.91 -9.55 15.84
N THR A 37 5.90 -10.35 15.49
CA THR A 37 5.92 -11.14 14.25
C THR A 37 5.79 -10.25 13.02
N VAL A 38 6.57 -10.51 11.97
CA VAL A 38 6.44 -9.79 10.69
C VAL A 38 5.15 -10.24 10.01
N ILE A 39 4.23 -9.29 9.77
CA ILE A 39 2.96 -9.55 9.06
C ILE A 39 3.15 -9.30 7.56
N ALA A 40 3.83 -8.21 7.21
CA ALA A 40 4.03 -7.81 5.83
C ALA A 40 5.32 -7.00 5.68
N ALA A 41 5.95 -7.11 4.51
CA ALA A 41 7.06 -6.25 4.11
C ALA A 41 6.96 -5.98 2.61
N ASN A 42 7.25 -4.75 2.19
CA ASN A 42 7.26 -4.44 0.77
C ASN A 42 8.57 -4.88 0.09
N SER A 43 8.55 -4.95 -1.23
CA SER A 43 9.70 -5.41 -2.04
C SER A 43 10.97 -4.59 -1.81
N ASN A 44 10.84 -3.31 -1.50
CA ASN A 44 11.96 -2.44 -1.17
C ASN A 44 12.61 -2.82 0.17
N PHE A 45 11.81 -3.13 1.20
CA PHE A 45 12.32 -3.63 2.47
C PHE A 45 13.07 -4.95 2.30
N LEU A 46 12.48 -5.88 1.55
CA LEU A 46 13.09 -7.18 1.21
C LEU A 46 14.43 -7.03 0.48
N SER A 47 14.44 -6.20 -0.57
CA SER A 47 15.63 -5.92 -1.38
C SER A 47 16.77 -5.28 -0.58
N LEU A 48 16.45 -4.30 0.28
CA LEU A 48 17.45 -3.59 1.08
C LEU A 48 18.05 -4.45 2.19
N ARG A 49 17.28 -5.42 2.70
CA ARG A 49 17.72 -6.33 3.77
C ARG A 49 18.33 -7.62 3.23
N GLY A 50 18.30 -7.84 1.91
CA GLY A 50 18.84 -9.04 1.27
C GLY A 50 18.02 -10.31 1.52
N TYR A 51 16.74 -10.16 1.86
CA TYR A 51 15.84 -11.28 2.12
C TYR A 51 14.74 -11.31 1.06
N GLU A 52 14.57 -12.43 0.35
CA GLU A 52 13.35 -12.70 -0.42
C GLU A 52 12.35 -13.42 0.47
N LEU A 53 11.08 -12.97 0.43
CA LEU A 53 9.99 -13.72 1.04
C LEU A 53 9.77 -14.98 0.18
N SER A 54 10.14 -16.16 0.73
CA SER A 54 9.97 -17.47 0.07
C SER A 54 8.57 -18.03 0.27
#